data_AF-A0A370FTF5-F1
#
_entry.id   AF-A0A370FTF5-F1
#
_cell.length_a   1.000
_cell.length_b   1.000
_cell.length_c   1.000
_cell.angle_alpha   90.00
_cell.angle_beta   90.00
_cell.angle_gamma   90.00
#
_symmetry.space_group_name_H-M   'P 1'
#
loop_
_entity.id
_entity.type
_entity.pdbx_description
1 polymer ?
#
loop_
_entity_poly.entity_id
_entity_poly.type
_entity_poly.pdbx_seq_one_letter_code
_entity_poly.pdbx_strand_id
1 'polypeptide(L)'
;MGQQSRATERRWAPVKVSNVVSTVSGDIVRVDAELGGDIRPEWAEAFERMSRSRQSDLTLHADAEPPRITLMARSDHGDSPEIVILYAVEEVNLYVRLALELVGR
;
A
#
# COMPACT_ATOMS: atom_id res chain seq x y z
N MET A 1 3.28 -30.80 34.68
CA MET A 1 4.44 -30.24 33.94
C MET A 1 4.36 -30.70 32.51
N GLY A 2 4.56 -29.81 31.54
CA GLY A 2 4.59 -30.19 30.12
C GLY A 2 4.01 -29.11 29.21
N GLN A 3 4.63 -27.94 29.25
CA GLN A 3 4.68 -26.93 28.18
C GLN A 3 3.59 -27.06 27.11
N GLN A 4 2.46 -26.37 27.31
CA GLN A 4 1.71 -25.81 26.19
C GLN A 4 2.66 -24.80 25.52
N SER A 5 3.44 -25.32 24.59
CA SER A 5 4.36 -24.60 23.74
C SER A 5 3.65 -23.40 23.14
N ARG A 6 3.93 -22.20 23.66
CA ARG A 6 4.40 -20.99 22.95
C ARG A 6 3.93 -20.75 21.50
N ALA A 7 2.79 -21.26 21.08
CA ALA A 7 2.14 -20.95 19.81
C ALA A 7 1.16 -19.79 19.99
N THR A 8 1.53 -18.81 20.82
CA THR A 8 1.20 -17.43 20.50
C THR A 8 2.22 -17.00 19.44
N GLU A 9 2.09 -17.57 18.23
CA GLU A 9 2.67 -16.93 17.06
C GLU A 9 2.18 -15.50 17.11
N ARG A 10 3.11 -14.55 17.24
CA ARG A 10 2.82 -13.13 17.32
C ARG A 10 1.98 -12.78 16.10
N ARG A 11 0.65 -12.67 16.28
CA ARG A 11 -0.27 -12.32 15.21
C ARG A 11 0.03 -10.87 14.85
N TRP A 12 0.86 -10.73 13.81
CA TRP A 12 1.12 -9.48 13.09
C TRP A 12 -0.17 -8.66 12.99
N ALA A 13 -0.11 -7.35 13.25
CA ALA A 13 -1.21 -6.43 12.95
C ALA A 13 -1.21 -6.07 11.46
N PRO A 14 -2.19 -6.53 10.65
CA PRO A 14 -2.12 -6.47 9.18
C PRO A 14 -1.94 -5.04 8.69
N VAL A 15 -1.10 -4.86 7.68
CA VAL A 15 -0.92 -3.55 7.05
C VAL A 15 -2.24 -3.11 6.45
N LYS A 16 -2.63 -1.87 6.72
CA LYS A 16 -3.86 -1.29 6.20
C LYS A 16 -3.64 0.18 5.88
N VAL A 17 -4.39 0.67 4.91
CA VAL A 17 -4.49 2.11 4.66
C VAL A 17 -5.22 2.75 5.84
N SER A 18 -4.59 3.72 6.50
CA SER A 18 -5.15 4.45 7.65
C SER A 18 -5.67 5.82 7.28
N ASN A 19 -5.03 6.48 6.32
CA ASN A 19 -5.40 7.80 5.83
C ASN A 19 -5.04 7.92 4.34
N VAL A 20 -5.76 8.77 3.62
CA VAL A 20 -5.51 9.04 2.21
C VAL A 20 -5.59 10.55 1.99
N VAL A 21 -4.53 11.11 1.42
CA VAL A 21 -4.48 12.48 0.95
C VAL A 21 -4.29 12.46 -0.56
N SER A 22 -5.09 13.23 -1.28
CA SER A 22 -4.93 13.43 -2.72
C SER A 22 -4.57 14.87 -3.04
N THR A 23 -3.76 15.06 -4.08
CA THR A 23 -3.39 16.37 -4.61
C THR A 23 -3.52 16.32 -6.13
N VAL A 24 -4.21 17.29 -6.70
CA VAL A 24 -4.36 17.44 -8.16
C VAL A 24 -3.50 18.62 -8.61
N SER A 25 -2.66 18.38 -9.61
CA SER A 25 -1.81 19.42 -10.23
C SER A 25 -1.88 19.28 -11.75
N GLY A 26 -2.70 20.12 -12.38
CA GLY A 26 -3.07 19.95 -13.79
C GLY A 26 -3.72 18.58 -14.01
N ASP A 27 -3.19 17.81 -14.95
CA ASP A 27 -3.69 16.47 -15.28
C ASP A 27 -3.06 15.37 -14.41
N ILE A 28 -2.29 15.72 -13.38
CA ILE A 28 -1.62 14.74 -12.52
C ILE A 28 -2.36 14.66 -11.19
N VAL A 29 -2.78 13.46 -10.83
CA VAL A 29 -3.31 13.10 -9.52
C VAL A 29 -2.21 12.40 -8.74
N ARG A 30 -1.87 12.93 -7.59
CA ARG A 30 -1.00 12.29 -6.60
C ARG A 30 -1.86 11.80 -5.44
N VAL A 31 -1.72 10.54 -5.07
CA VAL A 31 -2.31 9.95 -3.86
C VAL A 31 -1.19 9.55 -2.92
N ASP A 32 -1.25 10.05 -1.69
CA ASP A 32 -0.41 9.63 -0.57
C ASP A 32 -1.30 8.87 0.43
N ALA A 33 -1.10 7.56 0.52
CA ALA A 33 -1.83 6.67 1.41
C ALA A 33 -0.94 6.31 2.61
N GLU A 34 -1.30 6.79 3.79
CA GLU A 34 -0.62 6.42 5.03
C GLU A 34 -1.01 5.00 5.43
N LEU A 35 -0.04 4.29 5.99
CA LEU A 35 -0.18 2.92 6.42
C LEU A 35 -0.19 2.82 7.94
N GLY A 36 -1.08 1.99 8.45
CA GLY A 36 -1.05 1.49 9.82
C GLY A 36 -0.73 0.01 9.86
N GLY A 37 -0.26 -0.46 11.02
CA GLY A 37 0.16 -1.85 11.24
C GLY A 37 1.67 -2.02 11.16
N ASP A 38 2.13 -3.27 11.21
CA ASP A 38 3.56 -3.59 11.19
C ASP A 38 4.08 -3.69 9.75
N ILE A 39 4.89 -2.73 9.29
CA ILE A 39 5.56 -2.80 7.99
C ILE A 39 6.83 -3.64 8.13
N ARG A 40 6.72 -4.95 7.92
CA ARG A 40 7.89 -5.83 7.96
C ARG A 40 8.65 -5.86 6.63
N PRO A 41 9.97 -6.15 6.66
CA PRO A 41 10.79 -6.24 5.44
C PRO A 41 10.21 -7.18 4.39
N GLU A 42 9.66 -8.34 4.79
CA GLU A 42 9.15 -9.31 3.82
C GLU A 42 7.95 -8.77 3.01
N TRP A 43 7.08 -7.99 3.66
CA TRP A 43 5.96 -7.34 2.98
C TRP A 43 6.41 -6.16 2.13
N ALA A 44 7.35 -5.36 2.61
CA ALA A 44 7.91 -4.25 1.84
C ALA A 44 8.59 -4.76 0.55
N GLU A 45 9.38 -5.83 0.65
CA GLU A 45 10.02 -6.49 -0.50
C GLU A 45 9.00 -7.07 -1.49
N ALA A 46 7.95 -7.74 -0.98
CA ALA A 46 6.89 -8.28 -1.83
C ALA A 46 6.15 -7.16 -2.57
N PHE A 47 5.84 -6.08 -1.86
CA PHE A 47 5.18 -4.90 -2.41
C PHE A 47 6.02 -4.24 -3.51
N GLU A 48 7.30 -3.96 -3.24
CA GLU A 48 8.22 -3.35 -4.22
C GLU A 48 8.41 -4.22 -5.47
N ARG A 49 8.49 -5.54 -5.29
CA ARG A 49 8.63 -6.46 -6.42
C ARG A 49 7.42 -6.39 -7.35
N MET A 50 6.22 -6.32 -6.78
CA MET A 50 4.99 -6.19 -7.55
C MET A 50 4.89 -4.82 -8.24
N SER A 51 5.15 -3.72 -7.53
CA SER A 51 5.04 -2.37 -8.11
C SER A 51 6.00 -2.20 -9.29
N ARG A 52 7.25 -2.66 -9.17
CA ARG A 52 8.21 -2.64 -10.29
C ARG A 52 7.77 -3.49 -11.47
N SER A 53 7.14 -4.65 -11.23
CA SER A 53 6.72 -5.57 -12.31
C SER A 53 5.60 -5.00 -13.19
N ARG A 54 4.76 -4.12 -12.64
CA ARG A 54 3.61 -3.53 -13.34
C ARG A 54 3.89 -2.17 -13.97
N GLN A 55 5.10 -1.64 -13.81
CA GLN A 55 5.47 -0.28 -14.24
C GLN A 55 4.51 0.80 -13.70
N SER A 56 3.90 0.57 -12.55
CA SER A 56 3.06 1.55 -11.88
C SER A 56 3.93 2.59 -11.18
N ASP A 57 3.52 3.86 -11.22
CA ASP A 57 4.16 4.98 -10.48
C ASP A 57 3.86 4.91 -8.97
N LEU A 58 4.05 3.72 -8.39
CA LEU A 58 3.63 3.33 -7.06
C LEU A 58 4.86 3.02 -6.21
N THR A 59 5.13 3.89 -5.23
CA THR A 59 6.35 3.86 -4.40
C THR A 59 5.98 3.65 -2.93
N LEU A 60 6.63 2.69 -2.28
CA LEU A 60 6.56 2.50 -0.84
C LEU A 60 7.64 3.33 -0.14
N HIS A 61 7.23 4.10 0.85
CA HIS A 61 8.11 4.82 1.77
C HIS A 61 7.99 4.17 3.16
N ALA A 62 8.63 3.01 3.32
CA ALA A 62 8.54 2.21 4.54
C ALA A 62 9.16 2.89 5.76
N ASP A 63 10.24 3.65 5.54
CA ASP A 63 10.97 4.37 6.60
C ASP A 63 10.39 5.76 6.93
N ALA A 64 9.29 6.16 6.29
CA ALA A 64 8.59 7.40 6.63
C ALA A 64 7.80 7.25 7.94
N GLU A 65 7.56 8.38 8.62
CA GLU A 65 6.71 8.42 9.82
C GLU A 65 5.52 9.38 9.59
N PRO A 66 4.27 8.86 9.44
CA PRO A 66 3.92 7.45 9.28
C PRO A 66 4.39 6.85 7.95
N PRO A 67 4.54 5.51 7.85
CA PRO A 67 4.86 4.84 6.59
C PRO A 67 3.77 5.12 5.56
N ARG A 68 4.12 5.24 4.28
CA ARG A 68 3.16 5.63 3.24
C ARG A 68 3.46 5.04 1.88
N ILE A 69 2.43 4.95 1.05
CA ILE A 69 2.52 4.65 -0.38
C ILE A 69 2.17 5.93 -1.15
N THR A 70 3.00 6.29 -2.10
CA THR A 70 2.68 7.33 -3.08
C THR A 70 2.32 6.68 -4.41
N LEU A 71 1.20 7.08 -5.00
CA LEU A 71 0.80 6.76 -6.36
C LEU A 71 0.63 8.04 -7.17
N MET A 72 1.20 8.09 -8.37
CA MET A 72 0.89 9.13 -9.34
C MET A 72 0.08 8.53 -10.49
N ALA A 73 -1.04 9.18 -10.82
CA ALA A 73 -1.89 8.81 -11.93
C ALA A 73 -2.12 10.04 -12.82
N ARG A 74 -2.29 9.81 -14.11
CA ARG A 74 -2.71 10.87 -15.04
C ARG A 74 -4.22 10.81 -15.21
N SER A 75 -4.86 11.97 -15.17
CA SER A 75 -6.23 12.13 -15.63
C SER A 75 -6.19 12.13 -17.15
N ASP A 76 -6.64 11.04 -17.77
CA ASP A 76 -6.85 11.03 -19.21
C ASP A 76 -7.96 12.03 -19.57
N HIS A 77 -7.90 12.62 -20.76
CA HIS A 77 -8.86 13.62 -21.24
C HIS A 77 -10.27 12.99 -21.41
N GLY A 78 -10.99 12.83 -20.31
CA GLY A 78 -12.31 12.22 -20.26
C GLY A 78 -12.76 11.87 -18.85
N ASP A 79 -11.83 11.49 -17.97
CA ASP A 79 -12.13 11.20 -16.57
C ASP A 79 -12.01 12.46 -15.71
N SER A 80 -12.93 12.60 -14.75
CA SER A 80 -12.81 13.65 -13.74
C SER A 80 -11.72 13.27 -12.72
N PRO A 81 -11.00 14.24 -12.13
CA PRO A 81 -9.98 13.95 -11.14
C PRO A 81 -10.47 13.10 -9.97
N GLU A 82 -11.75 13.21 -9.60
CA GLU A 82 -12.38 12.41 -8.55
C GLU A 82 -12.44 10.93 -8.91
N ILE A 83 -12.76 10.60 -10.16
CA ILE A 83 -12.77 9.21 -10.65
C ILE A 83 -11.35 8.63 -10.63
N VAL A 84 -10.37 9.42 -11.07
CA VAL A 84 -8.96 9.02 -11.06
C VAL A 84 -8.46 8.79 -9.63
N ILE A 85 -8.84 9.64 -8.68
CA ILE A 85 -8.52 9.46 -7.25
C ILE A 85 -9.12 8.14 -6.74
N LEU A 86 -10.37 7.83 -7.07
CA LEU A 86 -11.01 6.58 -6.65
C LEU A 86 -10.24 5.36 -7.17
N TYR A 87 -9.92 5.33 -8.47
CA TYR A 87 -9.13 4.23 -9.05
C TYR A 87 -7.74 4.12 -8.42
N ALA A 88 -7.06 5.25 -8.19
CA ALA A 88 -5.76 5.27 -7.53
C ALA A 88 -5.83 4.70 -6.10
N VAL A 89 -6.86 5.03 -5.33
CA VAL A 89 -7.06 4.49 -3.98
C VAL A 89 -7.39 3.01 -4.00
N GLU A 90 -8.22 2.54 -4.94
CA GLU A 90 -8.51 1.12 -5.12
C GLU A 90 -7.26 0.33 -5.51
N GLU A 91 -6.42 0.89 -6.38
CA GLU A 91 -5.15 0.29 -6.76
C GLU A 91 -4.24 0.13 -5.54
N VAL A 92 -4.03 1.19 -4.75
CA VAL A 92 -3.24 1.10 -3.51
C VAL A 92 -3.76 -0.01 -2.59
N ASN A 93 -5.08 -0.08 -2.37
CA ASN A 93 -5.68 -1.11 -1.52
C ASN A 93 -5.45 -2.52 -2.07
N LEU A 94 -5.51 -2.71 -3.39
CA LEU A 94 -5.24 -3.98 -4.04
C LEU A 94 -3.80 -4.43 -3.82
N TYR A 95 -2.82 -3.53 -4.02
CA TYR A 95 -1.40 -3.87 -3.82
C TYR A 95 -1.07 -4.21 -2.36
N VAL A 96 -1.67 -3.48 -1.40
CA VAL A 96 -1.52 -3.80 0.03
C VAL A 96 -2.01 -5.22 0.31
N ARG A 97 -3.19 -5.60 -0.20
CA ARG A 97 -3.76 -6.95 -0.02
C ARG A 97 -2.92 -8.03 -0.69
N LEU A 98 -2.51 -7.83 -1.94
CA LEU A 98 -1.68 -8.79 -2.66
C LEU A 98 -0.34 -9.02 -1.96
N ALA A 99 0.29 -7.97 -1.42
CA ALA A 99 1.54 -8.10 -0.69
C ALA A 99 1.35 -8.90 0.62
N LEU A 100 0.22 -8.71 1.31
CA LEU A 100 -0.12 -9.52 2.48
C LEU A 100 -0.36 -10.99 2.12
N GLU A 101 -1.05 -11.26 1.01
CA GLU A 101 -1.31 -12.64 0.53
C GLU A 101 -0.02 -13.38 0.13
N LEU A 102 0.97 -12.66 -0.40
CA LEU A 102 2.26 -13.24 -0.79
C LEU A 102 3.15 -13.60 0.42
N VAL A 103 3.02 -12.87 1.54
CA VAL A 103 3.83 -13.08 2.76
C VAL A 103 3.11 -13.97 3.78
N GLY A 104 1.78 -14.02 3.75
CA GLY A 104 0.96 -14.90 4.60
C GLY A 104 0.85 -16.35 4.10
N ARG A 105 1.54 -16.70 3.00
CA ARG A 105 1.78 -18.06 2.52
C ARG A 105 3.14 -18.55 2.99
#